data_AF-A0AAW1ZN42-F1
#
_entry.id   AF-A0AAW1ZN42-F1
#
_cell.length_a   1.000
_cell.length_b   1.000
_cell.length_c   1.000
_cell.angle_alpha   90.00
_cell.angle_beta   90.00
_cell.angle_gamma   90.00
#
_symmetry.space_group_name_H-M   'P 1'
#
loop_
_entity.id
_entity.type
_entity.pdbx_description
1 polymer ?
#
loop_
_entity_poly.entity_id
_entity_poly.type
_entity_poly.pdbx_seq_one_letter_code
_entity_poly.pdbx_strand_id
1 'polypeptide(L)'
;MNIHLVHGYQSTLLLQEKAEEEFHRCFNFKAPLVKAKSVQKMKVDLQGETFKMTEERKVMFKPYHPLTFIQTDKPIYLPGQTALSLT
;
A
#
# COMPACT_ATOMS: atom_id res chain seq x y z
N MET A 1 -20.36 -6.37 0.33
CA MET A 1 -19.38 -5.41 0.86
C MET A 1 -18.40 -5.06 -0.23
N ASN A 2 -18.25 -3.77 -0.52
CA ASN A 2 -17.21 -3.28 -1.43
C ASN A 2 -16.29 -2.35 -0.64
N ILE A 3 -14.99 -2.57 -0.74
CA ILE A 3 -13.97 -1.71 -0.12
C ILE A 3 -13.22 -1.02 -1.25
N HIS A 4 -13.23 0.31 -1.22
CA HIS A 4 -12.59 1.16 -2.19
C HIS A 4 -11.49 1.99 -1.56
N LEU A 5 -10.43 2.23 -2.32
CA LEU A 5 -9.43 3.25 -2.04
C LEU A 5 -9.70 4.45 -2.95
N VAL A 6 -10.01 5.59 -2.36
CA VAL A 6 -10.35 6.83 -3.07
C VAL A 6 -9.23 7.85 -2.92
N HIS A 7 -8.74 8.35 -4.05
CA HIS A 7 -7.71 9.37 -4.13
C HIS A 7 -8.07 10.42 -5.19
N GLY A 8 -8.52 11.60 -4.76
CA GLY A 8 -9.06 12.61 -5.66
C GLY A 8 -10.31 12.10 -6.39
N TYR A 9 -10.26 12.07 -7.72
CA TYR A 9 -11.33 11.54 -8.57
C TYR A 9 -11.18 10.05 -8.91
N GLN A 10 -10.10 9.41 -8.47
CA GLN A 10 -9.84 8.00 -8.71
C GLN A 10 -10.38 7.15 -7.57
N SER A 11 -11.10 6.08 -7.91
CA SER A 11 -11.62 5.09 -6.97
C SER A 11 -11.21 3.70 -7.41
N THR A 12 -10.42 3.01 -6.59
CA THR A 12 -9.91 1.66 -6.86
C THR A 12 -10.63 0.67 -5.96
N LEU A 13 -11.29 -0.34 -6.55
CA LEU A 13 -11.88 -1.45 -5.78
C LEU A 13 -10.76 -2.34 -5.24
N LEU A 14 -10.66 -2.46 -3.92
CA LEU A 14 -9.69 -3.32 -3.23
C LEU A 14 -10.25 -4.71 -2.95
N LEU A 15 -11.52 -4.78 -2.55
CA LEU A 15 -12.21 -6.03 -2.23
C LEU A 15 -13.69 -5.91 -2.56
N GLN A 16 -14.24 -6.97 -3.14
CA GLN A 16 -15.67 -7.20 -3.24
C GLN A 16 -15.98 -8.56 -2.65
N GLU A 17 -16.80 -8.59 -1.59
CA GLU A 17 -17.15 -9.81 -0.89
C GLU A 17 -18.64 -9.82 -0.54
N LYS A 18 -19.23 -11.01 -0.54
CA LYS A 18 -20.59 -11.27 -0.06
C LYS A 18 -20.49 -12.13 1.19
N ALA A 19 -21.37 -11.87 2.15
CA ALA A 19 -21.50 -12.67 3.33
C ALA A 19 -22.98 -12.85 3.65
N GLU A 20 -23.35 -14.07 4.02
CA GLU A 20 -24.70 -14.46 4.42
C GLU A 20 -24.81 -14.61 5.94
N GLU A 21 -23.71 -14.94 6.59
CA GLU A 21 -23.58 -15.08 8.04
C GLU A 21 -22.54 -14.08 8.59
N GLU A 22 -22.45 -13.98 9.92
CA GLU A 22 -21.42 -13.18 10.58
C GLU A 22 -20.02 -13.65 10.15
N PHE A 23 -19.19 -12.71 9.69
CA PHE A 23 -17.86 -13.02 9.17
C PHE A 23 -16.82 -12.06 9.72
N HIS A 24 -15.70 -12.61 10.18
CA HIS A 24 -14.52 -11.87 10.65
C HIS A 24 -13.31 -12.35 9.85
N ARG A 25 -13.02 -11.68 8.73
CA ARG A 25 -11.97 -12.09 7.79
C ARG A 25 -11.00 -10.95 7.51
N CYS A 26 -9.74 -11.32 7.38
CA CYS A 26 -8.69 -10.42 6.92
C CYS A 26 -8.44 -10.63 5.43
N PHE A 27 -8.14 -9.54 4.72
CA PHE A 27 -7.64 -9.61 3.36
C PHE A 27 -6.39 -8.75 3.25
N ASN A 28 -5.44 -9.23 2.44
CA ASN A 28 -4.23 -8.48 2.14
C ASN A 28 -4.43 -7.74 0.83
N PHE A 29 -3.96 -6.50 0.76
CA PHE A 29 -3.89 -5.73 -0.48
C PHE A 29 -2.53 -5.07 -0.59
N LYS A 30 -2.09 -4.81 -1.82
CA LYS A 30 -0.86 -4.05 -2.06
C LYS A 30 -1.17 -2.57 -1.95
N ALA A 31 -0.52 -1.88 -1.02
CA ALA A 31 -0.63 -0.44 -0.89
C ALA A 31 -0.15 0.27 -2.18
N PRO A 32 -0.75 1.40 -2.58
CA PRO A 32 -0.30 2.17 -3.72
C PRO A 32 1.10 2.72 -3.50
N LEU A 33 1.91 2.74 -4.56
CA LEU A 33 3.18 3.45 -4.57
C LEU A 33 2.90 4.95 -4.67
N VAL A 34 3.41 5.71 -3.70
CA VAL A 34 3.24 7.17 -3.65
C VAL A 34 4.61 7.86 -3.66
N LYS A 35 4.74 8.96 -4.40
CA LYS A 35 6.00 9.74 -4.46
C LYS A 35 6.24 10.59 -3.21
N ALA A 36 5.17 11.05 -2.58
CA ALA A 36 5.19 11.82 -1.33
C ALA A 36 4.09 11.28 -0.39
N LYS A 37 4.10 11.72 0.88
CA LYS A 37 3.03 11.36 1.83
C LYS A 37 1.68 11.80 1.25
N SER A 38 0.72 10.87 1.19
CA SER A 38 -0.60 11.08 0.61
C SER A 38 -1.66 10.62 1.60
N VAL A 39 -2.65 11.47 1.88
CA VAL A 39 -3.85 11.09 2.64
C VAL A 39 -4.92 10.69 1.64
N GLN A 40 -5.31 9.42 1.69
CA GLN A 40 -6.34 8.84 0.85
C GLN A 40 -7.51 8.39 1.73
N LYS A 41 -8.62 7.99 1.14
CA LYS A 41 -9.78 7.50 1.87
C LYS A 41 -10.02 6.03 1.59
N MET A 42 -10.14 5.21 2.63
CA MET A 42 -10.81 3.92 2.52
C MET A 42 -12.30 4.14 2.65
N LYS A 43 -13.06 3.72 1.64
CA LYS A 43 -14.51 3.79 1.59
C LYS A 43 -15.07 2.37 1.62
N VAL A 44 -15.97 2.08 2.53
CA VAL A 44 -16.64 0.79 2.64
C VAL A 44 -18.11 0.99 2.32
N ASP A 45 -18.60 0.29 1.30
CA ASP A 45 -20.01 0.26 0.91
C ASP A 45 -20.61 -1.11 1.26
N LEU A 46 -21.66 -1.10 2.07
CA LEU A 46 -22.42 -2.26 2.50
C LEU A 46 -23.85 -2.15 1.96
N GLN A 47 -24.31 -3.24 1.35
CA GLN A 47 -25.65 -3.39 0.81
C GLN A 47 -26.23 -4.65 1.45
N GLY A 48 -27.17 -4.46 2.37
CA GLY A 48 -28.07 -5.51 2.84
C GLY A 48 -29.36 -5.51 2.03
N GLU A 49 -30.30 -6.38 2.38
CA GLU A 49 -31.61 -6.42 1.71
C GLU A 49 -32.42 -5.14 1.94
N THR A 50 -32.44 -4.66 3.18
CA THR A 50 -33.27 -3.51 3.60
C THR A 50 -32.45 -2.27 3.91
N PHE A 51 -31.12 -2.34 3.91
CA PHE A 51 -30.27 -1.22 4.28
C PHE A 51 -29.08 -1.04 3.34
N LYS A 52 -28.61 0.21 3.29
CA LYS A 52 -27.34 0.60 2.68
C LYS A 52 -26.55 1.37 3.71
N MET A 53 -25.26 1.06 3.83
CA MET A 53 -24.35 1.78 4.71
C MET A 53 -23.07 2.10 3.96
N THR A 54 -22.59 3.32 4.14
CA THR A 54 -21.31 3.77 3.61
C THR A 54 -20.51 4.36 4.75
N GLU A 55 -19.24 3.95 4.88
CA GLU A 55 -18.31 4.52 5.85
C GLU A 55 -17.00 4.92 5.15
N GLU A 56 -16.41 6.04 5.56
CA GLU A 56 -15.15 6.54 5.00
C GLU A 56 -14.15 6.88 6.12
N ARG A 57 -12.91 6.41 5.95
CA ARG A 57 -11.79 6.74 6.85
C ARG A 57 -10.57 7.22 6.08
N LYS A 58 -9.90 8.24 6.63
CA LYS A 58 -8.64 8.75 6.08
C LYS A 58 -7.47 7.85 6.50
N VAL A 59 -6.65 7.47 5.53
CA VAL A 59 -5.46 6.64 5.71
C VAL A 59 -4.26 7.33 5.07
N MET A 60 -3.12 7.36 5.76
CA MET A 60 -1.89 7.94 5.25
C MET A 60 -1.02 6.88 4.58
N PHE A 61 -0.73 7.07 3.30
CA PHE A 61 0.28 6.31 2.58
C PHE A 61 1.59 7.09 2.55
N LYS A 62 2.71 6.39 2.78
CA LYS A 62 4.06 6.95 2.76
C LYS A 62 4.84 6.32 1.60
N PRO A 63 5.79 7.06 1.00
CA PRO A 63 6.64 6.49 -0.03
C PRO A 63 7.42 5.29 0.51
N TYR A 64 7.44 4.22 -0.27
CA TYR A 64 8.23 3.03 0.03
C TYR A 64 9.68 3.28 -0.39
N HIS A 65 10.58 3.26 0.59
CA HIS A 65 12.01 3.35 0.36
C HIS A 65 12.62 1.98 0.68
N PRO A 66 12.98 1.18 -0.33
CA PRO A 66 13.67 -0.08 -0.08
C PRO A 66 15.03 0.20 0.59
N LEU A 67 15.47 -0.74 1.42
CA LEU A 67 16.83 -0.69 1.97
C LEU A 67 17.81 -1.03 0.86
N THR A 68 18.70 -0.10 0.53
CA THR A 68 19.78 -0.32 -0.43
C THR A 68 21.03 -0.74 0.33
N PHE A 69 21.56 -1.91 -0.02
CA PHE A 69 22.84 -2.39 0.49
C PHE A 69 23.89 -2.26 -0.61
N ILE A 70 25.05 -1.71 -0.25
CA ILE A 70 26.19 -1.58 -1.15
C ILE A 70 27.29 -2.44 -0.58
N GLN A 71 27.78 -3.38 -1.39
CA GLN A 71 28.92 -4.20 -1.07
C GLN A 71 30.06 -3.83 -2.02
N THR A 72 31.17 -3.38 -1.45
CA THR A 72 32.41 -3.17 -2.19
C THR A 72 33.25 -4.44 -2.15
N ASP A 73 34.14 -4.61 -3.14
CA ASP A 73 35.05 -5.76 -3.16
C ASP A 73 36.01 -5.77 -1.96
N LYS A 74 36.36 -4.57 -1.44
CA LYS A 74 37.24 -4.38 -0.27
C LYS A 74 36.76 -3.21 0.61
N PRO A 75 37.07 -3.22 1.93
CA PRO A 75 36.71 -2.13 2.84
C PRO A 75 37.67 -0.92 2.77
N ILE A 76 38.90 -1.09 2.28
CA ILE A 76 39.93 -0.05 2.21
C ILE A 76 40.67 -0.13 0.88
N TYR A 77 40.94 1.03 0.25
CA TYR A 77 41.68 1.16 -1.00
C TYR A 77 42.92 2.05 -0.82
N LEU A 78 44.02 1.67 -1.47
CA LEU A 78 45.23 2.49 -1.56
C LEU A 78 45.15 3.45 -2.76
N PRO A 79 45.91 4.57 -2.76
CA PRO A 79 46.00 5.46 -3.90
C PRO A 79 46.35 4.71 -5.20
N GLY A 80 45.58 4.95 -6.27
CA GLY A 80 45.74 4.27 -7.56
C GLY A 80 44.90 3.00 -7.74
N GLN A 81 44.17 2.54 -6.72
CA GLN A 81 43.24 1.41 -6.84
C GLN A 81 41.83 1.86 -7.29
N THR A 82 41.18 1.03 -8.09
CA THR A 82 39.78 1.22 -8.52
C THR A 82 38.83 0.43 -7.62
N ALA A 83 37.77 1.08 -7.14
CA ALA A 83 36.70 0.42 -6.38
C ALA A 83 35.71 -0.28 -7.32
N LEU A 84 35.37 -1.53 -7.00
CA LEU A 84 34.33 -2.28 -7.69
C LEU A 84 33.11 -2.41 -6.77
N SER A 85 31.95 -2.00 -7.29
CA SER A 85 30.66 -2.24 -6.63
C SER A 85 30.13 -3.61 -7.04
N LEU A 86 29.76 -4.44 -6.06
CA LEU A 86 29.15 -5.76 -6.25
C LEU A 86 27.63 -5.73 -6.05
N THR A 87 26.99 -4.61 -6.39
CA THR A 87 25.53 -4.42 -6.43
C THR A 87 24.84 -5.34 -7.42
#